data_AF-A0A0C2GJV4-F1
#
_entry.id   AF-A0A0C2GJV4-F1
#
_cell.length_a   1.000
_cell.length_b   1.000
_cell.length_c   1.000
_cell.angle_alpha   90.00
_cell.angle_beta   90.00
_cell.angle_gamma   90.00
#
_symmetry.space_group_name_H-M   'P 1'
#
loop_
_entity.id
_entity.type
_entity.pdbx_description
1 polymer ?
#
loop_
_entity_poly.entity_id
_entity_poly.type
_entity_poly.pdbx_seq_one_letter_code
_entity_poly.pdbx_strand_id
1 'polypeptide(L)'
;MTGTSPLLLPPHDSASLSAEFTNRSGAAKDTVNTVSLCKLQRKPKIVEKKDVSYFYSINSANAHVILRGARLKNTDNIYGIVLYTGADTKLIKNSIKRVIKSSLLASLTNSVMLTQFGMVLLMCTVHSTLGRLTQPVTFLVSQFTNHFDDSLMSIFLQCLVLFSGFIPISLYVTLEMVQIVQGMFIHKDEKMVDENGRGPDVKMFSLNSELGNVKYVMSDKTGTLTQNSMRFRMCSVGGVKYANRKTRRDKEFSPRKLINHMTNGEMNNAEQIKEFLTACALCHTASPEKNSNADERPFFHATSPDEHALLNMAANAGFVFTKRAPGKCVLNVMGRKLEYNLLAVLEFDSIRKRMSVIVREPSGKYKLYIKGADIGHYVSPYGPSTTLHS
;
A
#
# COMPACT_ATOMS: atom_id res chain seq x y z
N MET A 1 -26.36 -62.98 0.32
CA MET A 1 -26.91 -62.23 1.45
C MET A 1 -26.54 -60.77 1.24
N THR A 2 -27.57 -59.89 1.16
CA THR A 2 -27.55 -58.41 1.20
C THR A 2 -26.54 -57.69 0.29
N GLY A 3 -26.88 -56.83 -0.68
CA GLY A 3 -28.11 -56.13 -1.01
C GLY A 3 -27.73 -54.80 -1.71
N THR A 4 -28.44 -54.49 -2.79
CA THR A 4 -28.72 -53.16 -3.38
C THR A 4 -27.63 -52.36 -4.12
N SER A 5 -27.95 -52.17 -5.41
CA SER A 5 -27.35 -51.50 -6.59
C SER A 5 -27.57 -49.97 -6.62
N PRO A 6 -27.53 -49.20 -7.75
CA PRO A 6 -26.90 -49.34 -9.09
C PRO A 6 -26.38 -47.99 -9.73
N LEU A 7 -26.05 -48.02 -11.04
CA LEU A 7 -26.01 -46.94 -12.08
C LEU A 7 -24.69 -46.12 -12.23
N LEU A 8 -24.14 -45.76 -13.41
CA LEU A 8 -24.45 -45.97 -14.84
C LEU A 8 -23.23 -45.51 -15.71
N LEU A 9 -22.89 -46.30 -16.76
CA LEU A 9 -22.26 -46.08 -18.08
C LEU A 9 -21.17 -44.99 -18.41
N PRO A 10 -20.31 -45.23 -19.44
CA PRO A 10 -19.07 -44.48 -19.77
C PRO A 10 -19.16 -43.69 -21.11
N PRO A 11 -18.06 -43.47 -21.88
CA PRO A 11 -17.31 -42.22 -22.01
C PRO A 11 -17.54 -41.51 -23.37
N HIS A 12 -17.01 -40.29 -23.55
CA HIS A 12 -16.88 -39.69 -24.89
C HIS A 12 -15.50 -39.06 -25.10
N ASP A 13 -14.82 -39.60 -26.12
CA ASP A 13 -13.59 -39.10 -26.73
C ASP A 13 -13.88 -38.09 -27.86
N SER A 14 -12.97 -37.12 -27.95
CA SER A 14 -12.36 -36.56 -29.17
C SER A 14 -13.12 -35.64 -30.15
N ALA A 15 -12.39 -34.56 -30.46
CA ALA A 15 -12.15 -33.98 -31.79
C ALA A 15 -13.00 -32.80 -32.32
N SER A 16 -12.30 -31.67 -32.40
CA SER A 16 -12.06 -30.85 -33.62
C SER A 16 -12.97 -29.66 -33.96
N LEU A 17 -12.24 -28.54 -34.15
CA LEU A 17 -12.36 -27.48 -35.15
C LEU A 17 -13.59 -26.53 -35.22
N SER A 18 -13.26 -25.25 -34.97
CA SER A 18 -13.62 -24.05 -35.74
C SER A 18 -15.07 -23.84 -36.21
N ALA A 19 -15.69 -22.76 -35.76
CA ALA A 19 -16.29 -21.74 -36.63
C ALA A 19 -16.84 -20.56 -35.80
N GLU A 20 -16.76 -19.39 -36.41
CA GLU A 20 -17.50 -18.17 -36.05
C GLU A 20 -19.00 -18.45 -35.85
N PHE A 21 -19.67 -17.66 -34.99
CA PHE A 21 -20.88 -16.89 -35.33
C PHE A 21 -21.48 -16.19 -34.09
N THR A 22 -21.69 -14.88 -34.25
CA THR A 22 -22.88 -14.07 -33.88
C THR A 22 -23.66 -14.29 -32.57
N ASN A 23 -23.89 -13.16 -31.90
CA ASN A 23 -25.03 -12.79 -31.05
C ASN A 23 -26.37 -13.50 -31.34
N ARG A 24 -26.97 -14.11 -30.30
CA ARG A 24 -28.28 -13.69 -29.72
C ARG A 24 -28.69 -14.52 -28.49
N SER A 25 -28.94 -13.79 -27.39
CA SER A 25 -29.99 -13.94 -26.35
C SER A 25 -30.36 -15.31 -25.77
N GLY A 26 -30.28 -15.43 -24.43
CA GLY A 26 -31.07 -16.41 -23.65
C GLY A 26 -30.56 -16.70 -22.23
N ALA A 27 -31.07 -15.95 -21.26
CA ALA A 27 -30.93 -16.00 -19.80
C ALA A 27 -30.60 -17.35 -19.10
N ALA A 28 -29.68 -17.34 -18.10
CA ALA A 28 -30.02 -17.27 -16.66
C ALA A 28 -28.82 -17.48 -15.68
N LYS A 29 -28.70 -16.56 -14.69
CA LYS A 29 -28.17 -16.69 -13.30
C LYS A 29 -26.68 -17.04 -13.14
N ASP A 30 -25.79 -16.17 -12.63
CA ASP A 30 -25.77 -15.67 -11.25
C ASP A 30 -25.11 -14.28 -11.05
N THR A 31 -25.41 -13.71 -9.89
CA THR A 31 -25.28 -12.33 -9.38
C THR A 31 -23.92 -11.62 -9.50
N VAL A 32 -23.90 -10.53 -10.28
CA VAL A 32 -22.91 -9.44 -10.21
C VAL A 32 -23.67 -8.12 -10.00
N ASN A 33 -23.24 -7.33 -9.01
CA ASN A 33 -23.82 -6.03 -8.66
C ASN A 33 -23.88 -5.10 -9.88
N THR A 34 -25.11 -4.87 -10.33
CA THR A 34 -25.50 -4.02 -11.46
C THR A 34 -25.29 -2.54 -11.18
N VAL A 35 -24.42 -1.90 -11.97
CA VAL A 35 -24.48 -0.46 -12.25
C VAL A 35 -25.58 -0.26 -13.29
N SER A 36 -26.75 0.22 -12.86
CA SER A 36 -27.90 0.45 -13.72
C SER A 36 -27.67 1.66 -14.65
N LEU A 37 -27.25 1.38 -15.88
CA LEU A 37 -27.31 2.32 -17.00
C LEU A 37 -28.77 2.43 -17.47
N CYS A 38 -29.49 3.43 -16.96
CA CYS A 38 -30.85 3.73 -17.39
C CYS A 38 -30.83 4.30 -18.82
N LYS A 39 -31.17 3.49 -19.82
CA LYS A 39 -31.43 3.91 -21.20
C LYS A 39 -32.76 4.67 -21.27
N LEU A 40 -32.69 6.00 -21.28
CA LEU A 40 -33.81 6.86 -21.65
C LEU A 40 -33.96 6.91 -23.17
N GLN A 41 -34.84 6.06 -23.73
CA GLN A 41 -35.38 6.23 -25.08
C GLN A 41 -36.54 7.24 -25.03
N ARG A 42 -36.29 8.49 -25.41
CA ARG A 42 -37.33 9.43 -25.88
C ARG A 42 -36.78 10.17 -27.10
N LYS A 43 -37.45 10.02 -28.26
CA LYS A 43 -37.18 10.82 -29.46
C LYS A 43 -37.38 12.31 -29.13
N PRO A 44 -36.42 13.22 -29.35
CA PRO A 44 -36.67 14.62 -29.13
C PRO A 44 -37.43 15.21 -30.32
N LYS A 45 -38.52 15.94 -30.04
CA LYS A 45 -39.07 16.95 -30.94
C LYS A 45 -37.97 17.98 -31.18
N ILE A 46 -37.68 18.26 -32.45
CA ILE A 46 -36.78 19.35 -32.84
C ILE A 46 -37.51 20.65 -32.49
N VAL A 47 -37.13 21.24 -31.37
CA VAL A 47 -37.37 22.64 -31.04
C VAL A 47 -35.99 23.27 -31.13
N GLU A 48 -35.82 24.21 -32.07
CA GLU A 48 -34.60 25.02 -32.18
C GLU A 48 -34.32 25.69 -30.84
N LYS A 49 -33.43 25.09 -30.07
CA LYS A 49 -32.86 25.70 -28.87
C LYS A 49 -31.59 26.39 -29.34
N LYS A 50 -31.59 27.72 -29.27
CA LYS A 50 -30.36 28.52 -29.29
C LYS A 50 -29.34 27.84 -28.38
N ASP A 51 -28.21 27.44 -28.95
CA ASP A 51 -27.06 26.94 -28.21
C ASP A 51 -26.51 28.05 -27.32
N VAL A 52 -27.14 28.23 -26.16
CA VAL A 52 -26.52 28.93 -25.05
C VAL A 52 -25.62 27.90 -24.38
N SER A 53 -24.40 27.79 -24.87
CA SER A 53 -23.33 27.08 -24.19
C SER A 53 -23.02 27.84 -22.89
N TYR A 54 -23.65 27.41 -21.79
CA TYR A 54 -23.27 27.85 -20.47
C TYR A 54 -21.89 27.27 -20.15
N PHE A 55 -20.83 28.03 -20.46
CA PHE A 55 -19.49 27.75 -19.96
C PHE A 55 -19.50 28.04 -18.45
N TYR A 56 -19.90 27.06 -17.65
CA TYR A 56 -19.58 27.08 -16.23
C TYR A 56 -18.09 26.80 -16.11
N SER A 57 -17.29 27.87 -16.05
CA SER A 57 -15.92 27.82 -15.55
C SER A 57 -15.99 27.55 -14.05
N ILE A 58 -16.24 26.29 -13.68
CA ILE A 58 -16.02 25.85 -12.31
C ILE A 58 -14.52 25.96 -12.11
N ASN A 59 -14.10 26.90 -11.28
CA ASN A 59 -12.72 26.96 -10.81
C ASN A 59 -12.49 25.65 -10.05
N SER A 60 -12.01 24.63 -10.75
CA SER A 60 -11.90 23.27 -10.26
C SER A 60 -10.71 23.20 -9.32
N ALA A 61 -10.84 23.87 -8.17
CA ALA A 61 -9.96 23.66 -7.04
C ALA A 61 -9.89 22.15 -6.78
N ASN A 62 -8.69 21.65 -6.43
CA ASN A 62 -8.46 20.23 -6.17
C ASN A 62 -9.45 19.63 -5.15
N ALA A 63 -10.11 20.47 -4.33
CA ALA A 63 -11.17 20.08 -3.40
C ALA A 63 -12.38 19.39 -4.05
N HIS A 64 -12.68 19.65 -5.34
CA HIS A 64 -13.84 19.08 -6.03
C HIS A 64 -13.50 17.87 -6.92
N VAL A 65 -12.25 17.41 -6.93
CA VAL A 65 -11.80 16.29 -7.78
C VAL A 65 -11.28 15.15 -6.92
N ILE A 66 -11.93 13.99 -7.03
CA ILE A 66 -11.48 12.76 -6.38
C ILE A 66 -10.54 12.01 -7.33
N LEU A 67 -9.32 11.75 -6.87
CA LEU A 67 -8.30 11.07 -7.66
C LEU A 67 -8.44 9.54 -7.58
N ARG A 68 -8.08 8.87 -8.68
CA ARG A 68 -7.92 7.40 -8.68
C ARG A 68 -6.92 6.98 -7.60
N GLY A 69 -7.31 6.02 -6.76
CA GLY A 69 -6.50 5.51 -5.64
C GLY A 69 -6.81 6.17 -4.30
N ALA A 70 -7.54 7.29 -4.28
CA ALA A 70 -8.10 7.82 -3.04
C ALA A 70 -9.14 6.85 -2.46
N ARG A 71 -9.12 6.68 -1.14
CA ARG A 71 -10.15 5.90 -0.42
C ARG A 71 -11.12 6.86 0.23
N LEU A 72 -12.40 6.76 -0.14
CA LEU A 72 -13.47 7.51 0.51
C LEU A 72 -13.60 7.03 1.97
N LYS A 73 -13.74 7.98 2.89
CA LYS A 73 -13.93 7.71 4.32
C LYS A 73 -15.00 8.65 4.87
N ASN A 74 -15.63 8.25 5.98
CA ASN A 74 -16.54 9.06 6.79
C ASN A 74 -17.73 9.64 6.00
N THR A 75 -18.19 8.95 4.95
CA THR A 75 -19.35 9.29 4.12
C THR A 75 -19.98 8.02 3.60
N ASP A 76 -21.31 7.92 3.65
CA ASP A 76 -22.03 6.69 3.25
C ASP A 76 -22.03 6.51 1.73
N ASN A 77 -22.43 7.56 1.00
CA ASN A 77 -22.54 7.56 -0.45
C ASN A 77 -22.17 8.93 -1.02
N ILE A 78 -21.65 8.92 -2.24
CA ILE A 78 -21.35 10.14 -3.00
C ILE A 78 -21.84 10.00 -4.44
N TYR A 79 -22.38 11.08 -4.98
CA TYR A 79 -22.71 11.19 -6.40
C TYR A 79 -21.63 12.05 -7.09
N GLY A 80 -21.12 11.59 -8.22
CA GLY A 80 -20.08 12.29 -8.96
C GLY A 80 -20.12 11.95 -10.44
N ILE A 81 -19.49 12.81 -11.24
CA ILE A 81 -19.33 12.62 -12.68
C ILE A 81 -17.90 12.17 -12.94
N VAL A 82 -17.73 11.12 -13.74
CA VAL A 82 -16.40 10.62 -14.11
C VAL A 82 -15.80 11.54 -15.16
N LEU A 83 -14.73 12.27 -14.81
CA LEU A 83 -14.03 13.17 -15.72
C LEU A 83 -12.93 12.47 -16.52
N TYR A 84 -12.19 11.54 -15.89
CA TYR A 84 -11.06 10.84 -16.50
C TYR A 84 -11.14 9.34 -16.22
N THR A 85 -10.87 8.53 -17.25
CA THR A 85 -10.87 7.06 -17.18
C THR A 85 -9.54 6.47 -17.61
N GLY A 86 -9.20 5.28 -17.10
CA GLY A 86 -8.03 4.52 -17.58
C GLY A 86 -6.71 5.30 -17.50
N ALA A 87 -6.01 5.39 -18.64
CA ALA A 87 -4.70 6.02 -18.77
C ALA A 87 -4.72 7.54 -18.54
N ASP A 88 -5.88 8.19 -18.62
CA ASP A 88 -5.99 9.63 -18.40
C ASP A 88 -5.95 10.05 -16.94
N THR A 89 -6.12 9.09 -16.03
CA THR A 89 -6.06 9.33 -14.59
C THR A 89 -4.65 9.75 -14.16
N LYS A 90 -4.54 10.76 -13.28
CA LYS A 90 -3.25 11.28 -12.79
C LYS A 90 -2.33 10.19 -12.22
N LEU A 91 -2.90 9.17 -11.57
CA LEU A 91 -2.13 8.05 -11.01
C LEU A 91 -1.42 7.24 -12.10
N ILE A 92 -2.09 6.95 -13.23
CA ILE A 92 -1.46 6.19 -14.32
C ILE A 92 -0.50 7.07 -15.11
N LYS A 93 -0.81 8.35 -15.32
CA LYS A 93 0.12 9.30 -15.95
C LYS A 93 1.46 9.42 -15.21
N ASN A 94 1.43 9.26 -13.89
CA ASN A 94 2.63 9.24 -13.05
C ASN A 94 3.19 7.82 -12.81
N SER A 95 2.60 6.78 -13.39
CA SER A 95 3.11 5.42 -13.28
C SER A 95 4.22 5.18 -14.30
N ILE A 96 5.31 4.55 -13.86
CA ILE A 96 6.41 4.18 -14.74
C ILE A 96 5.97 2.99 -15.60
N LYS A 97 6.16 3.09 -16.92
CA LYS A 97 5.90 1.99 -17.85
C LYS A 97 6.69 0.76 -17.40
N ARG A 98 6.07 -0.42 -17.41
CA ARG A 98 6.71 -1.67 -17.02
C ARG A 98 7.96 -1.90 -17.89
N VAL A 99 9.13 -1.96 -17.26
CA VAL A 99 10.40 -2.35 -17.87
C VAL A 99 10.68 -3.82 -17.51
N ILE A 100 11.16 -4.59 -18.49
CA ILE A 100 11.62 -5.98 -18.26
C ILE A 100 12.94 -5.90 -17.50
N LYS A 101 13.03 -6.58 -16.36
CA LYS A 101 14.25 -6.61 -15.54
C LYS A 101 15.00 -7.91 -15.81
N SER A 102 16.28 -7.79 -16.15
CA SER A 102 17.21 -8.92 -16.26
C SER A 102 18.16 -8.93 -15.07
N SER A 103 18.50 -10.12 -14.55
CA SER A 103 19.54 -10.27 -13.52
C SER A 103 20.93 -10.02 -14.10
N LEU A 104 21.86 -9.53 -13.26
CA LEU A 104 23.28 -9.43 -13.56
C LEU A 104 23.86 -10.82 -13.87
N LEU A 105 23.43 -11.86 -13.15
CA LEU A 105 23.86 -13.23 -13.40
C LEU A 105 23.53 -13.69 -14.82
N ALA A 106 22.33 -13.40 -15.33
CA ALA A 106 21.97 -13.68 -16.72
C ALA A 106 22.87 -12.95 -17.72
N SER A 107 23.22 -11.68 -17.46
CA SER A 107 24.14 -10.92 -18.31
C SER A 107 25.55 -11.51 -18.30
N LEU A 108 26.02 -11.97 -17.14
CA LEU A 108 27.33 -12.62 -16.99
C LEU A 108 27.36 -13.97 -17.71
N THR A 109 26.33 -14.81 -17.50
CA THR A 109 26.20 -16.09 -18.18
C THR A 109 26.19 -15.91 -19.70
N ASN A 110 25.48 -14.91 -20.22
CA ASN A 110 25.48 -14.62 -21.66
C ASN A 110 26.88 -14.23 -22.18
N SER A 111 27.62 -13.41 -21.42
CA SER A 111 29.01 -13.04 -21.76
C SER A 111 29.96 -14.25 -21.78
N VAL A 112 29.84 -15.12 -20.78
CA VAL A 112 30.64 -16.36 -20.70
C VAL A 112 30.29 -17.31 -21.85
N MET A 113 29.00 -17.50 -22.14
CA MET A 113 28.53 -18.33 -23.27
C MET A 113 29.07 -17.81 -24.61
N LEU A 114 29.03 -16.50 -24.84
CA LEU A 114 29.55 -15.90 -26.07
C LEU A 114 31.07 -16.08 -26.19
N THR A 115 31.80 -15.90 -25.09
CA THR A 115 33.25 -16.10 -25.05
C THR A 115 33.60 -17.56 -25.35
N GLN A 116 32.85 -18.50 -24.76
CA GLN A 116 33.04 -19.93 -24.97
C GLN A 116 32.71 -20.37 -26.40
N PHE A 117 31.63 -19.85 -26.97
CA PHE A 117 31.28 -20.08 -28.37
C PHE A 117 32.39 -19.61 -29.31
N GLY A 118 32.94 -18.41 -29.07
CA GLY A 118 34.08 -17.89 -29.82
C GLY A 118 35.33 -18.78 -29.72
N MET A 119 35.65 -19.29 -28.52
CA MET A 119 36.77 -20.22 -28.32
C MET A 119 36.58 -21.55 -29.04
N VAL A 120 35.35 -22.10 -29.07
CA VAL A 120 35.04 -23.34 -29.80
C VAL A 120 35.21 -23.12 -31.30
N LEU A 121 34.73 -22.01 -31.85
CA LEU A 121 34.93 -21.67 -33.26
C LEU A 121 36.42 -21.60 -33.62
N LEU A 122 37.22 -20.92 -32.78
CA LEU A 122 38.67 -20.84 -32.98
C LEU A 122 39.33 -22.22 -32.98
N MET A 123 39.02 -23.07 -31.98
CA MET A 123 39.54 -24.44 -31.92
C MET A 123 39.14 -25.27 -33.15
N CYS A 124 37.90 -25.16 -33.63
CA CYS A 124 37.44 -25.88 -34.82
C CYS A 124 38.18 -25.42 -36.09
N THR A 125 38.43 -24.11 -36.24
CA THR A 125 39.21 -23.59 -37.38
C THR A 125 40.67 -24.06 -37.34
N VAL A 126 41.31 -24.02 -36.17
CA VAL A 126 42.70 -24.50 -35.99
C VAL A 126 42.78 -26.00 -36.23
N HIS A 127 41.82 -26.78 -35.72
CA HIS A 127 41.79 -28.23 -35.93
C HIS A 127 41.56 -28.60 -37.41
N SER A 128 40.63 -27.93 -38.10
CA SER A 128 40.38 -28.18 -39.53
C SER A 128 41.61 -27.85 -40.40
N THR A 129 42.27 -26.73 -40.12
CA THR A 129 43.48 -26.32 -40.85
C THR A 129 44.67 -27.23 -40.56
N LEU A 130 44.97 -27.53 -39.30
CA LEU A 130 46.06 -28.43 -38.94
C LEU A 130 45.80 -29.85 -39.44
N GLY A 131 44.56 -30.34 -39.25
CA GLY A 131 44.11 -31.61 -39.76
C GLY A 131 44.29 -31.73 -41.26
N ARG A 132 44.13 -30.65 -42.03
CA ARG A 132 44.40 -30.66 -43.48
C ARG A 132 45.89 -30.68 -43.83
N LEU A 133 46.73 -30.02 -43.03
CA LEU A 133 48.18 -29.91 -43.26
C LEU A 133 48.95 -31.17 -42.87
N THR A 134 48.51 -31.90 -41.84
CA THR A 134 49.26 -33.03 -41.25
C THR A 134 48.79 -34.41 -41.70
N GLN A 135 48.03 -34.51 -42.80
CA GLN A 135 47.53 -35.82 -43.27
C GLN A 135 48.69 -36.72 -43.74
N PRO A 136 48.86 -37.93 -43.16
CA PRO A 136 49.88 -38.86 -43.61
C PRO A 136 49.52 -39.45 -44.98
N VAL A 137 50.54 -39.74 -45.79
CA VAL A 137 50.40 -40.21 -47.19
C VAL A 137 49.53 -41.49 -47.29
N THR A 138 49.56 -42.36 -46.29
CA THR A 138 48.73 -43.58 -46.20
C THR A 138 47.24 -43.31 -46.03
N PHE A 139 46.86 -42.22 -45.35
CA PHE A 139 45.45 -41.80 -45.22
C PHE A 139 44.93 -41.20 -46.52
N LEU A 140 45.79 -40.48 -47.26
CA LEU A 140 45.47 -39.93 -48.59
C LEU A 140 45.13 -41.05 -49.61
N VAL A 141 45.80 -42.20 -49.52
CA VAL A 141 45.52 -43.37 -50.39
C VAL A 141 44.19 -44.06 -50.04
N SER A 142 43.82 -44.10 -48.75
CA SER A 142 42.52 -44.61 -48.26
C SER A 142 41.33 -43.73 -48.65
N GLN A 143 41.55 -42.43 -48.85
CA GLN A 143 40.54 -41.46 -49.29
C GLN A 143 40.24 -41.55 -50.79
N PHE A 144 41.22 -41.97 -51.61
CA PHE A 144 40.98 -42.20 -53.04
C PHE A 144 40.06 -43.41 -53.32
N THR A 145 39.95 -44.35 -52.38
CA THR A 145 39.12 -45.56 -52.53
C THR A 145 37.73 -45.43 -51.90
N ASN A 146 37.52 -44.52 -50.94
CA ASN A 146 36.23 -44.27 -50.31
C ASN A 146 35.81 -42.80 -50.52
N HIS A 147 34.61 -42.58 -51.05
CA HIS A 147 34.11 -41.26 -51.44
C HIS A 147 33.68 -40.41 -50.23
N PHE A 148 34.62 -40.06 -49.35
CA PHE A 148 34.38 -39.13 -48.25
C PHE A 148 34.75 -37.70 -48.66
N ASP A 149 33.87 -36.74 -48.38
CA ASP A 149 34.10 -35.32 -48.66
C ASP A 149 35.10 -34.77 -47.62
N ASP A 150 36.34 -34.54 -48.07
CA ASP A 150 37.47 -34.02 -47.28
C ASP A 150 37.59 -32.48 -47.30
N SER A 151 36.51 -31.77 -47.66
CA SER A 151 36.52 -30.32 -47.61
C SER A 151 36.88 -29.79 -46.21
N LEU A 152 37.60 -28.67 -46.14
CA LEU A 152 37.86 -28.00 -44.85
C LEU A 152 36.57 -27.74 -44.05
N MET A 153 35.46 -27.55 -44.76
CA MET A 153 34.14 -27.36 -44.21
C MET A 153 33.60 -28.64 -43.54
N SER A 154 33.76 -29.82 -44.15
CA SER A 154 33.28 -31.09 -43.57
C SER A 154 34.03 -31.42 -42.27
N ILE A 155 35.36 -31.29 -42.27
CA ILE A 155 36.22 -31.48 -41.09
C ILE A 155 35.88 -30.45 -40.00
N PHE A 156 35.63 -29.20 -40.40
CA PHE A 156 35.20 -28.14 -39.48
C PHE A 156 33.86 -28.47 -38.82
N LEU A 157 32.85 -28.88 -39.60
CA LEU A 157 31.52 -29.22 -39.08
C LEU A 157 31.55 -30.47 -38.19
N GLN A 158 32.35 -31.48 -38.54
CA GLN A 158 32.55 -32.66 -37.70
C GLN A 158 33.19 -32.29 -36.36
N CYS A 159 34.19 -31.42 -36.38
CA CYS A 159 34.85 -30.89 -35.18
C CYS A 159 33.90 -30.01 -34.34
N LEU A 160 33.04 -29.22 -34.99
CA LEU A 160 32.03 -28.40 -34.33
C LEU A 160 31.01 -29.26 -33.57
N VAL A 161 30.55 -30.36 -34.16
CA VAL A 161 29.66 -31.32 -33.48
C VAL A 161 30.39 -32.03 -32.34
N LEU A 162 31.66 -32.40 -32.53
CA LEU A 162 32.45 -33.03 -31.47
C LEU A 162 32.63 -32.12 -30.25
N PHE A 163 32.85 -30.82 -30.48
CA PHE A 163 33.03 -29.82 -29.44
C PHE A 163 31.76 -29.07 -29.01
N SER A 164 30.59 -29.41 -29.56
CA SER A 164 29.33 -28.74 -29.20
C SER A 164 28.99 -28.92 -27.71
N GLY A 165 29.45 -30.00 -27.09
CA GLY A 165 29.30 -30.26 -25.65
C GLY A 165 30.09 -29.30 -24.76
N PHE A 166 31.03 -28.53 -25.29
CA PHE A 166 31.66 -27.46 -24.52
C PHE A 166 30.64 -26.39 -24.18
N ILE A 167 29.72 -26.01 -25.08
CA ILE A 167 28.68 -25.01 -24.80
C ILE A 167 27.63 -25.65 -23.88
N PRO A 168 27.62 -25.33 -22.57
CA PRO A 168 26.81 -26.05 -21.61
C PRO A 168 25.38 -25.51 -21.66
N ILE A 169 24.55 -26.04 -22.56
CA ILE A 169 23.11 -25.73 -22.65
C ILE A 169 22.42 -26.02 -21.30
N SER A 170 22.92 -27.03 -20.57
CA SER A 170 22.46 -27.40 -19.23
C SER A 170 22.72 -26.31 -18.17
N LEU A 171 23.69 -25.41 -18.36
CA LEU A 171 23.96 -24.35 -17.38
C LEU A 171 22.76 -23.39 -17.27
N TYR A 172 22.14 -23.03 -18.39
CA TYR A 172 20.99 -22.14 -18.40
C TYR A 172 19.80 -22.76 -17.66
N VAL A 173 19.49 -24.02 -17.99
CA VAL A 173 18.38 -24.76 -17.37
C VAL A 173 18.63 -24.99 -15.88
N THR A 174 19.86 -25.32 -15.48
CA THR A 174 20.18 -25.53 -14.05
C THR A 174 20.08 -24.23 -13.26
N LEU A 175 20.51 -23.09 -13.82
CA LEU A 175 20.35 -21.79 -13.18
C LEU A 175 18.87 -21.42 -13.00
N GLU A 176 18.02 -21.62 -14.01
CA GLU A 176 16.57 -21.38 -13.89
C GLU A 176 15.93 -22.28 -12.82
N MET A 177 16.28 -23.57 -12.79
CA MET A 177 15.78 -24.51 -11.80
C MET A 177 16.17 -24.10 -10.38
N VAL A 178 17.43 -23.68 -10.17
CA VAL A 178 17.90 -23.19 -8.87
C VAL A 178 17.11 -21.94 -8.45
N GLN A 179 16.83 -21.02 -9.38
CA GLN A 179 16.05 -19.82 -9.08
C GLN A 179 14.60 -20.13 -8.66
N ILE A 180 13.98 -21.11 -9.32
CA ILE A 180 12.64 -21.58 -8.98
C ILE A 180 12.63 -22.19 -7.57
N VAL A 181 13.57 -23.11 -7.28
CA VAL A 181 13.68 -23.76 -5.96
C VAL A 181 13.90 -22.74 -4.85
N GLN A 182 14.81 -21.78 -5.05
CA GLN A 182 15.05 -20.71 -4.09
C GLN A 182 13.81 -19.83 -3.87
N GLY A 183 13.05 -19.52 -4.92
CA GLY A 183 11.79 -18.78 -4.77
C GLY A 183 10.72 -19.57 -4.02
N MET A 184 10.65 -20.90 -4.20
CA MET A 184 9.76 -21.75 -3.40
C MET A 184 10.14 -21.75 -1.91
N PHE A 185 11.45 -21.72 -1.59
CA PHE A 185 11.90 -21.59 -0.21
C PHE A 185 11.52 -20.23 0.40
N ILE A 186 11.64 -19.14 -0.34
CA ILE A 186 11.19 -17.82 0.11
C ILE A 186 9.68 -17.83 0.38
N HIS A 187 8.88 -18.41 -0.52
CA HIS A 187 7.42 -18.44 -0.36
C HIS A 187 6.95 -19.25 0.86
N LYS A 188 7.69 -20.32 1.21
CA LYS A 188 7.37 -21.20 2.34
C LYS A 188 7.99 -20.74 3.67
N ASP A 189 8.70 -19.61 3.71
CA ASP A 189 9.37 -19.16 4.93
C ASP A 189 8.37 -18.64 5.98
N GLU A 190 8.20 -19.40 7.06
CA GLU A 190 7.32 -19.07 8.18
C GLU A 190 7.77 -17.80 8.93
N LYS A 191 9.07 -17.47 8.91
CA LYS A 191 9.60 -16.28 9.60
C LYS A 191 9.21 -14.98 8.91
N MET A 192 8.80 -15.04 7.64
CA MET A 192 8.37 -13.89 6.85
C MET A 192 6.86 -13.66 6.86
N VAL A 193 6.11 -14.42 7.67
CA VAL A 193 4.66 -14.28 7.81
C VAL A 193 4.32 -13.09 8.73
N ASP A 194 3.46 -12.20 8.25
CA ASP A 194 2.94 -11.05 8.99
C ASP A 194 2.02 -11.48 10.16
N GLU A 195 1.75 -10.57 11.12
CA GLU A 195 0.82 -10.77 12.24
C GLU A 195 -0.60 -11.18 11.75
N ASN A 196 -0.96 -10.82 10.51
CA ASN A 196 -2.22 -11.18 9.87
C ASN A 196 -2.19 -12.55 9.15
N GLY A 197 -1.13 -13.35 9.29
CA GLY A 197 -1.00 -14.65 8.64
C GLY A 197 -0.69 -14.58 7.14
N ARG A 198 -0.29 -13.42 6.62
CA ARG A 198 0.09 -13.27 5.19
C ARG A 198 1.58 -13.47 5.02
N GLY A 199 1.96 -14.49 4.26
CA GLY A 199 3.34 -14.80 3.90
C GLY A 199 3.88 -13.99 2.72
N PRO A 200 5.18 -14.15 2.40
CA PRO A 200 5.81 -13.50 1.26
C PRO A 200 5.32 -14.07 -0.08
N ASP A 201 5.02 -13.19 -1.03
CA ASP A 201 4.61 -13.55 -2.39
C ASP A 201 5.74 -13.26 -3.38
N VAL A 202 6.23 -14.32 -4.05
CA VAL A 202 7.35 -14.23 -5.00
C VAL A 202 6.80 -14.01 -6.40
N LYS A 203 6.80 -12.75 -6.85
CA LYS A 203 6.26 -12.37 -8.17
C LYS A 203 7.16 -12.69 -9.35
N MET A 204 8.48 -12.79 -9.12
CA MET A 204 9.45 -13.04 -10.19
C MET A 204 10.65 -13.82 -9.64
N PHE A 205 10.80 -15.06 -10.12
CA PHE A 205 11.83 -15.99 -9.65
C PHE A 205 13.24 -15.61 -10.14
N SER A 206 13.35 -14.98 -11.31
CA SER A 206 14.64 -14.69 -11.95
C SER A 206 15.52 -13.63 -11.28
N LEU A 207 14.99 -12.86 -10.33
CA LEU A 207 15.73 -11.80 -9.62
C LEU A 207 16.08 -12.16 -8.17
N ASN A 208 15.77 -13.36 -7.73
CA ASN A 208 16.01 -13.77 -6.35
C ASN A 208 17.51 -13.65 -5.95
N SER A 209 18.44 -13.88 -6.88
CA SER A 209 19.89 -13.74 -6.67
C SER A 209 20.33 -12.28 -6.51
N GLU A 210 19.59 -11.33 -7.07
CA GLU A 210 19.90 -9.90 -6.96
C GLU A 210 19.60 -9.35 -5.57
N LEU A 211 18.76 -10.03 -4.77
CA LEU A 211 18.43 -9.62 -3.41
C LEU A 211 19.68 -9.53 -2.52
N GLY A 212 20.69 -10.37 -2.78
CA GLY A 212 21.99 -10.33 -2.07
C GLY A 212 22.91 -9.17 -2.50
N ASN A 213 22.64 -8.55 -3.66
CA ASN A 213 23.49 -7.50 -4.25
C ASN A 213 22.93 -6.09 -4.07
N VAL A 214 21.90 -5.91 -3.24
CA VAL A 214 21.25 -4.60 -3.02
C VAL A 214 22.18 -3.66 -2.23
N LYS A 215 22.59 -2.55 -2.84
CA LYS A 215 23.43 -1.51 -2.20
C LYS A 215 22.63 -0.36 -1.57
N TYR A 216 21.49 -0.02 -2.17
CA TYR A 216 20.66 1.10 -1.76
C TYR A 216 19.22 0.64 -1.56
N VAL A 217 18.65 0.92 -0.39
CA VAL A 217 17.25 0.66 -0.09
C VAL A 217 16.53 2.01 -0.02
N MET A 218 15.65 2.26 -0.98
CA MET A 218 14.76 3.42 -0.98
C MET A 218 13.46 3.02 -0.30
N SER A 219 13.17 3.62 0.85
CA SER A 219 11.97 3.33 1.64
C SER A 219 11.07 4.55 1.71
N ASP A 220 9.78 4.34 1.47
CA ASP A 220 8.76 5.34 1.76
C ASP A 220 8.54 5.44 3.29
N LYS A 221 8.24 6.64 3.79
CA LYS A 221 7.93 6.83 5.21
C LYS A 221 6.57 6.24 5.54
N THR A 222 5.54 6.63 4.79
CA THR A 222 4.15 6.38 5.17
C THR A 222 3.67 5.06 4.55
N GLY A 223 3.21 4.13 5.38
CA GLY A 223 2.75 2.82 4.91
C GLY A 223 3.86 1.76 4.79
N THR A 224 5.14 2.15 4.88
CA THR A 224 6.29 1.23 4.93
C THR A 224 7.04 1.34 6.26
N LEU A 225 7.66 2.49 6.56
CA LEU A 225 8.37 2.68 7.84
C LEU A 225 7.41 2.90 9.01
N THR A 226 6.32 3.62 8.77
CA THR A 226 5.32 3.92 9.79
C THR A 226 3.96 3.38 9.42
N GLN A 227 3.31 2.69 10.36
CA GLN A 227 1.89 2.37 10.27
C GLN A 227 1.06 3.66 10.36
N ASN A 228 -0.03 3.74 9.61
CA ASN A 228 -0.95 4.90 9.66
C ASN A 228 -1.89 4.81 10.89
N SER A 229 -1.29 4.66 12.07
CA SER A 229 -1.95 4.59 13.36
C SER A 229 -1.12 5.38 14.37
N MET A 230 -1.68 6.50 14.84
CA MET A 230 -1.03 7.34 15.84
C MET A 230 -1.47 6.90 17.24
N ARG A 231 -0.53 6.87 18.17
CA ARG A 231 -0.79 6.54 19.58
C ARG A 231 -0.17 7.58 20.48
N PHE A 232 -0.92 8.04 21.47
CA PHE A 232 -0.40 8.93 22.49
C PHE A 232 0.60 8.20 23.39
N ARG A 233 1.74 8.84 23.69
CA ARG A 233 2.86 8.20 24.40
C ARG A 233 3.26 8.88 25.69
N MET A 234 3.26 10.21 25.72
CA MET A 234 3.67 11.00 26.86
C MET A 234 3.10 12.41 26.75
N CYS A 235 2.99 13.09 27.89
CA CYS A 235 2.80 14.54 27.95
C CYS A 235 3.59 15.14 29.10
N SER A 236 3.72 16.47 29.07
CA SER A 236 4.15 17.27 30.21
C SER A 236 3.02 18.21 30.60
N VAL A 237 2.60 18.20 31.86
CA VAL A 237 1.55 19.09 32.36
C VAL A 237 2.03 19.70 33.67
N GLY A 238 2.02 21.03 33.76
CA GLY A 238 2.51 21.74 34.95
C GLY A 238 3.99 21.49 35.23
N GLY A 239 4.82 21.26 34.19
CA GLY A 239 6.23 20.89 34.32
C GLY A 239 6.47 19.42 34.71
N VAL A 240 5.43 18.63 34.95
CA VAL A 240 5.54 17.20 35.31
C VAL A 240 5.37 16.33 34.07
N LYS A 241 6.35 15.46 33.82
CA LYS A 241 6.33 14.50 32.70
C LYS A 241 5.54 13.24 33.06
N TYR A 242 4.49 12.96 32.30
CA TYR A 242 3.71 11.73 32.34
C TYR A 242 4.11 10.84 31.17
N ALA A 243 4.72 9.70 31.48
CA ALA A 243 5.10 8.68 30.51
C ALA A 243 5.11 7.29 31.18
N ASN A 244 4.85 6.25 30.40
CA ASN A 244 5.02 4.88 30.89
C ASN A 244 6.52 4.54 30.92
N ARG A 245 7.07 4.22 32.11
CA ARG A 245 8.52 4.05 32.32
C ARG A 245 9.00 2.59 32.27
N LYS A 246 8.11 1.59 32.16
CA LYS A 246 8.48 0.19 32.42
C LYS A 246 9.29 -0.43 31.29
N THR A 247 8.96 -0.19 30.01
CA THR A 247 9.86 -0.51 28.89
C THR A 247 9.75 0.46 27.71
N ARG A 248 10.83 0.62 26.93
CA ARG A 248 10.81 1.32 25.61
C ARG A 248 9.79 0.71 24.63
N ARG A 249 9.31 -0.51 24.90
CA ARG A 249 8.40 -1.29 24.06
C ARG A 249 6.93 -1.21 24.50
N ASP A 250 6.61 -0.59 25.64
CA ASP A 250 5.23 -0.46 26.10
C ASP A 250 4.44 0.33 25.06
N LYS A 251 3.52 -0.32 24.33
CA LYS A 251 2.87 0.28 23.16
C LYS A 251 1.80 1.31 23.52
N GLU A 252 1.36 1.39 24.78
CA GLU A 252 0.20 2.15 25.21
C GLU A 252 0.46 3.03 26.45
N PHE A 253 -0.06 4.26 26.41
CA PHE A 253 0.01 5.20 27.52
C PHE A 253 -1.10 4.91 28.53
N SER A 254 -0.72 4.71 29.80
CA SER A 254 -1.68 4.56 30.89
C SER A 254 -1.89 5.91 31.60
N PRO A 255 -3.13 6.44 31.65
CA PRO A 255 -3.42 7.71 32.30
C PRO A 255 -3.46 7.61 33.84
N ARG A 256 -3.22 6.44 34.44
CA ARG A 256 -3.36 6.23 35.91
C ARG A 256 -2.60 7.25 36.75
N LYS A 257 -1.33 7.53 36.41
CA LYS A 257 -0.54 8.56 37.12
C LYS A 257 -1.12 9.96 36.96
N LEU A 258 -1.60 10.27 35.75
CA LEU A 258 -2.21 11.55 35.43
C LEU A 258 -3.52 11.74 36.22
N ILE A 259 -4.35 10.69 36.29
CA ILE A 259 -5.60 10.68 37.06
C ILE A 259 -5.30 10.80 38.56
N ASN A 260 -4.35 10.03 39.10
CA ASN A 260 -3.99 10.08 40.52
C ASN A 260 -3.53 11.48 40.94
N HIS A 261 -2.68 12.13 40.15
CA HIS A 261 -2.25 13.50 40.47
C HIS A 261 -3.40 14.52 40.36
N MET A 262 -4.38 14.26 39.48
CA MET A 262 -5.59 15.07 39.38
C MET A 262 -6.55 14.87 40.58
N THR A 263 -6.71 13.64 41.07
CA THR A 263 -7.67 13.32 42.16
C THR A 263 -7.08 13.52 43.55
N ASN A 264 -5.83 13.12 43.75
CA ASN A 264 -5.18 13.10 45.06
C ASN A 264 -4.44 14.41 45.36
N GLY A 265 -4.23 15.27 44.35
CA GLY A 265 -3.60 16.57 44.53
C GLY A 265 -2.10 16.54 44.87
N GLU A 266 -1.42 15.40 44.72
CA GLU A 266 -0.04 15.16 45.17
C GLU A 266 1.01 16.18 44.65
N MET A 267 0.77 16.79 43.49
CA MET A 267 1.74 17.69 42.82
C MET A 267 1.21 19.13 42.58
N ASN A 268 0.12 19.56 43.22
CA ASN A 268 -0.49 20.89 43.04
C ASN A 268 -0.80 21.29 41.58
N ASN A 269 -0.87 20.33 40.65
CA ASN A 269 -1.12 20.54 39.23
C ASN A 269 -2.47 19.98 38.77
N ALA A 270 -3.36 19.64 39.70
CA ALA A 270 -4.66 19.03 39.42
C ALA A 270 -5.52 19.89 38.47
N GLU A 271 -5.56 21.21 38.69
CA GLU A 271 -6.30 22.13 37.82
C GLU A 271 -5.71 22.16 36.40
N GLN A 272 -4.38 22.22 36.29
CA GLN A 272 -3.69 22.21 34.99
C GLN A 272 -3.92 20.90 34.23
N ILE A 273 -3.97 19.75 34.93
CA ILE A 273 -4.31 18.45 34.34
C ILE A 273 -5.75 18.45 33.83
N LYS A 274 -6.69 18.98 34.61
CA LYS A 274 -8.09 19.09 34.20
C LYS A 274 -8.24 19.97 32.95
N GLU A 275 -7.57 21.12 32.90
CA GLU A 275 -7.57 21.98 31.70
C GLU A 275 -6.93 21.29 30.51
N PHE A 276 -5.79 20.61 30.71
CA PHE A 276 -5.10 19.84 29.66
C PHE A 276 -6.01 18.77 29.04
N LEU A 277 -6.66 17.95 29.88
CA LEU A 277 -7.56 16.89 29.42
C LEU A 277 -8.83 17.45 28.76
N THR A 278 -9.38 18.54 29.31
CA THR A 278 -10.54 19.24 28.74
C THR A 278 -10.22 19.77 27.34
N ALA A 279 -9.06 20.40 27.17
CA ALA A 279 -8.62 20.92 25.90
C ALA A 279 -8.32 19.83 24.87
N CYS A 280 -7.74 18.69 25.27
CA CYS A 280 -7.61 17.51 24.39
C CYS A 280 -8.97 16.98 23.93
N ALA A 281 -9.98 17.03 24.81
CA ALA A 281 -11.32 16.52 24.54
C ALA A 281 -12.25 17.52 23.82
N LEU A 282 -11.91 18.81 23.75
CA LEU A 282 -12.74 19.85 23.09
C LEU A 282 -12.09 20.44 21.82
N CYS A 283 -10.76 20.54 21.77
CA CYS A 283 -10.03 21.15 20.64
C CYS A 283 -9.77 20.13 19.52
N HIS A 284 -10.84 19.72 18.83
CA HIS A 284 -10.80 18.79 17.70
C HIS A 284 -12.00 19.00 16.75
N THR A 285 -11.92 18.44 15.54
CA THR A 285 -13.06 18.40 14.59
C THR A 285 -13.85 17.09 14.61
N ALA A 286 -13.33 16.06 15.29
CA ALA A 286 -13.92 14.73 15.29
C ALA A 286 -15.39 14.65 15.72
N SER A 287 -16.12 13.71 15.10
CA SER A 287 -17.51 13.39 15.41
C SER A 287 -17.60 12.03 16.14
N PRO A 288 -18.29 11.93 17.27
CA PRO A 288 -18.56 10.66 17.94
C PRO A 288 -19.68 9.92 17.20
N GLU A 289 -19.41 8.69 16.78
CA GLU A 289 -20.41 7.74 16.35
C GLU A 289 -21.03 7.08 17.58
N LYS A 290 -22.35 6.93 17.58
CA LYS A 290 -23.06 6.24 18.64
C LYS A 290 -22.90 4.74 18.42
N ASN A 291 -22.34 4.03 19.39
CA ASN A 291 -22.37 2.58 19.38
C ASN A 291 -23.81 2.10 19.64
N SER A 292 -24.17 0.95 19.05
CA SER A 292 -25.45 0.28 19.28
C SER A 292 -25.66 -0.11 20.75
N ASN A 293 -24.56 -0.31 21.49
CA ASN A 293 -24.53 -0.57 22.92
C ASN A 293 -24.31 0.75 23.68
N ALA A 294 -25.29 1.16 24.48
CA ALA A 294 -25.27 2.45 25.21
C ALA A 294 -24.13 2.59 26.24
N ASP A 295 -23.58 1.46 26.72
CA ASP A 295 -22.51 1.41 27.72
C ASP A 295 -21.10 1.38 27.12
N GLU A 296 -20.99 1.23 25.79
CA GLU A 296 -19.70 1.26 25.12
C GLU A 296 -19.26 2.68 24.77
N ARG A 297 -17.95 2.90 24.87
CA ARG A 297 -17.33 4.17 24.51
C ARG A 297 -17.58 4.51 23.03
N PRO A 298 -17.92 5.78 22.71
CA PRO A 298 -18.16 6.18 21.33
C PRO A 298 -16.91 6.00 20.48
N PHE A 299 -17.12 5.51 19.26
CA PHE A 299 -16.07 5.52 18.23
C PHE A 299 -15.92 6.93 17.66
N PHE A 300 -14.69 7.44 17.54
CA PHE A 300 -14.44 8.81 17.08
C PHE A 300 -14.00 8.84 15.62
N HIS A 301 -14.82 9.43 14.75
CA HIS A 301 -14.42 9.79 13.39
C HIS A 301 -13.68 11.12 13.41
N ALA A 302 -12.35 11.05 13.40
CA ALA A 302 -11.50 12.23 13.29
C ALA A 302 -11.01 12.44 11.85
N THR A 303 -10.75 13.70 11.50
CA THR A 303 -10.18 14.08 10.20
C THR A 303 -8.70 13.69 10.10
N SER A 304 -8.00 13.59 11.23
CA SER A 304 -6.61 13.18 11.30
C SER A 304 -6.34 12.20 12.46
N PRO A 305 -5.36 11.28 12.30
CA PRO A 305 -5.12 10.21 13.27
C PRO A 305 -4.51 10.69 14.59
N ASP A 306 -3.83 11.84 14.60
CA ASP A 306 -3.32 12.52 15.79
C ASP A 306 -4.45 13.06 16.68
N GLU A 307 -5.50 13.66 16.09
CA GLU A 307 -6.71 14.05 16.83
C GLU A 307 -7.38 12.85 17.47
N HIS A 308 -7.50 11.75 16.72
CA HIS A 308 -8.04 10.50 17.24
C HIS A 308 -7.22 9.98 18.43
N ALA A 309 -5.90 10.04 18.37
CA ALA A 309 -5.01 9.61 19.46
C ALA A 309 -5.17 10.47 20.73
N LEU A 310 -5.30 11.79 20.59
CA LEU A 310 -5.50 12.71 21.71
C LEU A 310 -6.88 12.55 22.35
N LEU A 311 -7.93 12.45 21.54
CA LEU A 311 -9.28 12.12 22.02
C LEU A 311 -9.28 10.80 22.76
N ASN A 312 -8.55 9.82 22.21
CA ASN A 312 -8.54 8.51 22.83
C ASN A 312 -7.86 8.51 24.20
N MET A 313 -6.78 9.29 24.35
CA MET A 313 -6.12 9.50 25.62
C MET A 313 -7.03 10.23 26.62
N ALA A 314 -7.69 11.31 26.20
CA ALA A 314 -8.58 12.06 27.07
C ALA A 314 -9.75 11.20 27.58
N ALA A 315 -10.35 10.42 26.68
CA ALA A 315 -11.40 9.47 27.05
C ALA A 315 -10.89 8.35 27.97
N ASN A 316 -9.67 7.82 27.77
CA ASN A 316 -9.04 6.89 28.71
C ASN A 316 -8.79 7.52 30.09
N ALA A 317 -8.62 8.84 30.16
CA ALA A 317 -8.46 9.60 31.39
C ALA A 317 -9.79 10.02 32.04
N GLY A 318 -10.94 9.60 31.50
CA GLY A 318 -12.27 9.92 32.02
C GLY A 318 -12.89 11.21 31.44
N PHE A 319 -12.29 11.82 30.41
CA PHE A 319 -12.81 13.01 29.72
C PHE A 319 -13.32 12.59 28.34
N VAL A 320 -14.57 12.12 28.29
CA VAL A 320 -15.17 11.52 27.10
C VAL A 320 -16.01 12.55 26.36
N PHE A 321 -15.60 12.89 25.13
CA PHE A 321 -16.43 13.69 24.23
C PHE A 321 -17.63 12.85 23.76
N THR A 322 -18.85 13.33 23.99
CA THR A 322 -20.05 12.50 23.77
C THR A 322 -20.89 12.97 22.59
N LYS A 323 -21.06 14.29 22.43
CA LYS A 323 -21.93 14.85 21.40
C LYS A 323 -21.46 16.22 20.98
N ARG A 324 -21.51 16.46 19.66
CA ARG A 324 -21.45 17.78 19.04
C ARG A 324 -22.84 18.15 18.53
N ALA A 325 -23.34 19.32 18.89
CA ALA A 325 -24.58 19.90 18.38
C ALA A 325 -24.30 21.34 17.89
N PRO A 326 -25.15 21.94 17.05
CA PRO A 326 -24.98 23.33 16.64
C PRO A 326 -24.87 24.25 17.87
N GLY A 327 -23.74 24.94 18.01
CA GLY A 327 -23.45 25.84 19.14
C GLY A 327 -23.20 25.17 20.49
N LYS A 328 -23.16 23.83 20.59
CA LYS A 328 -22.98 23.11 21.86
C LYS A 328 -22.09 21.87 21.74
N CYS A 329 -21.23 21.68 22.73
CA CYS A 329 -20.41 20.48 22.91
C CYS A 329 -20.74 19.84 24.26
N VAL A 330 -20.86 18.51 24.29
CA VAL A 330 -21.15 17.76 25.52
C VAL A 330 -19.96 16.88 25.86
N LEU A 331 -19.39 17.12 27.03
CA LEU A 331 -18.26 16.38 27.57
C LEU A 331 -18.67 15.65 28.85
N ASN A 332 -18.42 14.35 28.93
CA ASN A 332 -18.56 13.59 30.16
C ASN A 332 -17.22 13.58 30.89
N VAL A 333 -17.13 14.29 32.00
CA VAL A 333 -15.93 14.40 32.83
C VAL A 333 -16.12 13.57 34.10
N MET A 334 -15.42 12.44 34.19
CA MET A 334 -15.43 11.54 35.36
C MET A 334 -16.86 11.14 35.77
N GLY A 335 -17.73 10.87 34.79
CA GLY A 335 -19.14 10.51 35.01
C GLY A 335 -20.10 11.70 35.10
N ARG A 336 -19.60 12.94 35.14
CA ARG A 336 -20.42 14.16 35.16
C ARG A 336 -20.53 14.76 33.77
N LYS A 337 -21.75 14.86 33.27
CA LYS A 337 -22.04 15.49 31.97
C LYS A 337 -21.97 17.02 32.10
N LEU A 338 -21.06 17.63 31.34
CA LEU A 338 -20.86 19.07 31.25
C LEU A 338 -21.19 19.55 29.84
N GLU A 339 -21.99 20.62 29.76
CA GLU A 339 -22.35 21.27 28.49
C GLU A 339 -21.56 22.56 28.28
N TYR A 340 -20.83 22.63 27.18
CA TYR A 340 -20.07 23.80 26.76
C TYR A 340 -20.77 24.46 25.57
N ASN A 341 -20.94 25.78 25.62
CA ASN A 341 -21.42 26.50 24.43
C ASN A 341 -20.24 26.71 23.49
N LEU A 342 -20.33 26.16 22.29
CA LEU A 342 -19.32 26.26 21.24
C LEU A 342 -19.55 27.55 20.45
N LEU A 343 -18.63 28.51 20.57
CA LEU A 343 -18.78 29.82 19.94
C LEU A 343 -18.08 29.88 18.59
N ALA A 344 -16.87 29.33 18.52
CA ALA A 344 -16.10 29.27 17.29
C ALA A 344 -15.16 28.07 17.27
N VAL A 345 -15.00 27.48 16.09
CA VAL A 345 -13.95 26.50 15.78
C VAL A 345 -13.09 27.11 14.69
N LEU A 346 -11.84 27.39 15.01
CA LEU A 346 -10.83 27.82 14.05
C LEU A 346 -10.05 26.56 13.64
N GLU A 347 -10.44 25.99 12.51
CA GLU A 347 -9.87 24.75 11.99
C GLU A 347 -8.35 24.83 11.79
N PHE A 348 -7.72 23.66 11.76
CA PHE A 348 -6.32 23.55 11.44
C PHE A 348 -6.07 24.03 10.01
N ASP A 349 -5.08 24.89 9.86
CA ASP A 349 -4.58 25.32 8.56
C ASP A 349 -3.08 25.06 8.50
N SER A 350 -2.60 24.58 7.35
CA SER A 350 -1.20 24.26 7.11
C SER A 350 -0.27 25.48 7.21
N ILE A 351 -0.79 26.68 6.94
CA ILE A 351 -0.06 27.94 7.12
C ILE A 351 0.04 28.27 8.62
N ARG A 352 -1.09 28.19 9.35
CA ARG A 352 -1.16 28.52 10.78
C ARG A 352 -0.50 27.49 11.69
N LYS A 353 -0.44 26.23 11.26
CA LYS A 353 0.03 25.03 11.99
C LYS A 353 -0.62 24.81 13.36
N ARG A 354 -1.83 25.34 13.56
CA ARG A 354 -2.57 25.29 14.82
C ARG A 354 -4.08 25.30 14.59
N MET A 355 -4.80 24.63 15.48
CA MET A 355 -6.25 24.62 15.62
C MET A 355 -6.63 25.35 16.91
N SER A 356 -7.80 25.99 16.93
CA SER A 356 -8.31 26.62 18.15
C SER A 356 -9.82 26.49 18.29
N VAL A 357 -10.31 26.43 19.52
CA VAL A 357 -11.73 26.38 19.84
C VAL A 357 -12.05 27.38 20.94
N ILE A 358 -13.10 28.17 20.74
CA ILE A 358 -13.64 29.11 21.73
C ILE A 358 -14.91 28.52 22.30
N VAL A 359 -14.91 28.31 23.61
CA VAL A 359 -16.07 27.79 24.35
C VAL A 359 -16.45 28.71 25.50
N ARG A 360 -17.74 28.72 25.84
CA ARG A 360 -18.23 29.23 27.12
C ARG A 360 -18.54 28.04 28.03
N GLU A 361 -17.88 28.00 29.17
CA GLU A 361 -18.07 26.96 30.18
C GLU A 361 -19.44 27.06 30.86
N PRO A 362 -19.88 25.98 31.55
CA PRO A 362 -21.03 26.03 32.46
C PRO A 362 -20.89 27.11 33.55
N SER A 363 -19.66 27.44 33.94
CA SER A 363 -19.34 28.51 34.90
C SER A 363 -19.61 29.93 34.37
N GLY A 364 -19.90 30.06 33.06
CA GLY A 364 -20.10 31.33 32.38
C GLY A 364 -18.83 31.95 31.82
N LYS A 365 -17.63 31.44 32.17
CA LYS A 365 -16.34 31.93 31.67
C LYS A 365 -16.11 31.52 30.21
N TYR A 366 -15.49 32.41 29.44
CA TYR A 366 -15.02 32.13 28.09
C TYR A 366 -13.61 31.55 28.15
N LYS A 367 -13.35 30.48 27.39
CA LYS A 367 -12.05 29.84 27.26
C LYS A 367 -11.69 29.63 25.79
N LEU A 368 -10.43 29.88 25.48
CA LEU A 368 -9.80 29.62 24.20
C LEU A 368 -8.81 28.47 24.37
N TYR A 369 -9.07 27.35 23.71
CA TYR A 369 -8.14 26.22 23.66
C TYR A 369 -7.41 26.22 22.32
N ILE A 370 -6.09 26.07 22.35
CA ILE A 370 -5.23 26.06 21.16
C ILE A 370 -4.37 24.81 21.19
N LYS A 371 -4.29 24.13 20.05
CA LYS A 371 -3.43 22.95 19.81
C LYS A 371 -2.69 23.14 18.49
N GLY A 372 -1.38 22.97 18.48
CA GLY A 372 -0.59 23.12 17.25
C GLY A 372 0.88 22.80 17.46
N ALA A 373 1.63 22.82 16.36
CA ALA A 373 3.07 22.58 16.39
C ALA A 373 3.81 23.76 17.05
N ASP A 374 4.92 23.44 17.70
CA ASP A 374 5.83 24.43 18.26
C ASP A 374 6.45 25.28 17.14
N ILE A 375 5.86 26.45 16.91
CA ILE A 375 6.53 27.59 16.28
C ILE A 375 6.93 28.47 17.45
N GLY A 376 8.21 28.84 17.57
CA GLY A 376 8.80 29.61 18.68
C GLY A 376 8.09 30.91 19.05
N HIS A 377 6.91 30.80 19.66
CA HIS A 377 6.14 31.86 20.27
C HIS A 377 6.34 31.76 21.79
N TYR A 378 7.56 32.07 22.24
CA TYR A 378 7.71 32.77 23.50
C TYR A 378 7.33 34.24 23.25
N VAL A 379 6.03 34.53 23.16
CA VAL A 379 5.51 35.89 23.36
C VAL A 379 4.21 35.80 24.13
N SER A 380 4.31 35.86 25.45
CA SER A 380 3.36 36.61 26.27
C SER A 380 4.10 37.18 27.48
N PRO A 381 4.20 38.53 27.63
CA PRO A 381 4.65 39.16 28.86
C PRO A 381 3.58 39.19 29.96
N TYR A 382 2.40 38.56 29.77
CA TYR A 382 1.34 38.58 30.77
C TYR A 382 0.63 37.22 30.94
N GLY A 383 0.86 36.60 32.10
CA GLY A 383 -0.03 35.61 32.74
C GLY A 383 0.07 34.15 32.27
N PRO A 384 -0.37 33.18 33.11
CA PRO A 384 -0.25 31.75 32.84
C PRO A 384 -1.30 31.31 31.82
N SER A 385 -0.94 31.33 30.54
CA SER A 385 -1.70 30.64 29.49
C SER A 385 -1.35 29.15 29.51
N THR A 386 -2.33 28.27 29.75
CA THR A 386 -2.16 26.82 29.61
C THR A 386 -2.13 26.47 28.12
N THR A 387 -0.95 26.58 27.50
CA THR A 387 -0.70 26.10 26.14
C THR A 387 -0.48 24.60 26.14
N LEU A 388 -1.24 23.89 25.31
CA LEU A 388 -1.08 22.46 25.08
C LEU A 388 -0.06 22.24 23.97
N HIS A 389 1.10 21.71 24.36
CA HIS A 389 2.15 21.29 23.46
C HIS A 389 1.91 19.82 23.09
N SER A 390 1.77 19.53 21.80
CA SER A 390 1.55 18.18 21.23
C SER A 390 2.84 17.57 20.72
#